data_AF-A0A3D3YX95-F1
#
_entry.id   AF-A0A3D3YX95-F1
#
_cell.length_a   1.000
_cell.length_b   1.000
_cell.length_c   1.000
_cell.angle_alpha   90.00
_cell.angle_beta   90.00
_cell.angle_gamma   90.00
#
_symmetry.space_group_name_H-M   'P 1'
#
loop_
_entity.id
_entity.type
_entity.pdbx_description
1 polymer ?
#
loop_
_entity_poly.entity_id
_entity_poly.type
_entity_poly.pdbx_seq_one_letter_code
_entity_poly.pdbx_strand_id
1 'polypeptide(L)'
;MEALSRLLDGPHGDLRRRILKILSERRFAYPQGLPRDEYRELVLKWCRALAREGLGGLGYPAEFGGQGDPAAGIVAFQTIAFHDLSLVVKFGVQFGLFGGAIANLGTERHHVRYLPKVASLALPGCFAMTETGHGSNVRDIRTTARYDPKSRGFVVHTPNAEDRKDYIGNAALHGRTAVVFAQLEVDGERHGVHALVVPIRDARGNHRPGVRIEDCGDKLGLNGVDNGRIRFDHVRVPRTALLNRFGDVGPDGTYSSPIPDPSKRFFTMLGTLVQGRVSIAAASVSASQSALAIAVRYGLR
;
A
#
# COMPACT_ATOMS: atom_id res chain seq x y z
N MET A 1 20.68 -26.06 -18.43
CA MET A 1 19.63 -25.05 -18.21
C MET A 1 18.88 -25.25 -16.89
N GLU A 2 18.32 -26.44 -16.62
CA GLU A 2 17.50 -26.67 -15.42
C GLU A 2 18.24 -26.52 -14.07
N ALA A 3 19.51 -26.92 -14.00
CA ALA A 3 20.33 -26.73 -12.79
C ALA A 3 20.59 -25.24 -12.48
N LEU A 4 20.82 -24.42 -13.52
CA LEU A 4 21.00 -22.98 -13.37
C LEU A 4 19.69 -22.30 -12.95
N SER A 5 18.56 -22.70 -13.54
CA SER A 5 17.23 -22.20 -13.13
C SER A 5 16.95 -22.52 -11.67
N ARG A 6 17.21 -23.76 -11.21
CA ARG A 6 17.04 -24.14 -9.80
C ARG A 6 17.92 -23.32 -8.86
N LEU A 7 19.17 -23.06 -9.25
CA LEU A 7 20.08 -22.22 -8.46
C LEU A 7 19.56 -20.77 -8.33
N LEU A 8 19.10 -20.18 -9.44
CA LEU A 8 18.62 -18.79 -9.47
C LEU A 8 17.24 -18.60 -8.82
N ASP A 9 16.39 -19.62 -8.89
CA ASP A 9 15.05 -19.61 -8.28
C ASP A 9 15.11 -19.55 -6.75
N GLY A 10 16.18 -20.12 -6.16
CA GLY A 10 16.44 -20.11 -4.73
C GLY A 10 15.41 -20.91 -3.91
N PRO A 11 15.29 -20.63 -2.59
CA PRO A 11 14.43 -21.39 -1.67
C PRO A 11 12.94 -21.36 -2.03
N HIS A 12 12.48 -20.32 -2.71
CA HIS A 12 11.08 -20.12 -3.09
C HIS A 12 10.78 -20.49 -4.56
N GLY A 13 11.59 -21.37 -5.17
CA GLY A 13 11.44 -21.73 -6.59
C GLY A 13 10.09 -22.30 -6.97
N ASP A 14 9.46 -23.10 -6.10
CA ASP A 14 8.10 -23.62 -6.34
C ASP A 14 7.06 -22.51 -6.42
N LEU A 15 7.17 -21.50 -5.54
CA LEU A 15 6.30 -20.33 -5.57
C LEU A 15 6.50 -19.54 -6.86
N ARG A 16 7.75 -19.34 -7.31
CA ARG A 16 8.03 -18.66 -8.59
C ARG A 16 7.37 -19.39 -9.75
N ARG A 17 7.61 -20.70 -9.88
CA ARG A 17 7.02 -21.53 -10.95
C ARG A 17 5.50 -21.49 -10.93
N ARG A 18 4.89 -21.57 -9.73
CA ARG A 18 3.44 -21.46 -9.56
C ARG A 18 2.93 -20.10 -10.08
N ILE A 19 3.57 -19.00 -9.69
CA ILE A 19 3.15 -17.66 -10.13
C ILE A 19 3.32 -17.49 -11.64
N LEU A 20 4.45 -17.92 -12.20
CA LEU A 20 4.68 -17.87 -13.66
C LEU A 20 3.64 -18.69 -14.43
N LYS A 21 3.26 -19.87 -13.91
CA LYS A 21 2.18 -20.68 -14.48
C LYS A 21 0.85 -19.92 -14.47
N ILE A 22 0.48 -19.30 -13.35
CA ILE A 22 -0.73 -18.47 -13.23
C ILE A 22 -0.72 -17.32 -14.25
N LEU A 23 0.39 -16.59 -14.34
CA LEU A 23 0.54 -15.45 -15.25
C LEU A 23 0.55 -15.84 -16.74
N SER A 24 0.74 -17.13 -17.05
CA SER A 24 0.69 -17.67 -18.41
C SER A 24 -0.73 -18.09 -18.83
N GLU A 25 -1.72 -18.03 -17.93
CA GLU A 25 -3.10 -18.38 -18.24
C GLU A 25 -3.79 -17.31 -19.11
N ARG A 26 -4.78 -17.72 -19.91
CA ARG A 26 -5.54 -16.82 -20.81
C ARG A 26 -6.13 -15.58 -20.10
N ARG A 27 -6.48 -15.69 -18.81
CA ARG A 27 -7.02 -14.56 -18.03
C ARG A 27 -5.99 -13.43 -17.79
N PHE A 28 -4.71 -13.71 -17.98
CA PHE A 28 -3.58 -12.77 -17.94
C PHE A 28 -3.05 -12.43 -19.34
N ALA A 29 -3.78 -12.70 -20.42
CA ALA A 29 -3.35 -12.29 -21.75
C ALA A 29 -3.20 -10.77 -21.83
N TYR A 30 -2.05 -10.31 -22.33
CA TYR A 30 -1.73 -8.88 -22.45
C TYR A 30 -2.46 -8.26 -23.64
N PRO A 31 -3.40 -7.32 -23.44
CA PRO A 31 -4.09 -6.67 -24.54
C PRO A 31 -3.25 -5.50 -25.09
N GLN A 32 -3.30 -5.30 -26.40
CA GLN A 32 -2.62 -4.19 -27.06
C GLN A 32 -3.54 -2.96 -27.10
N GLY A 33 -2.98 -1.78 -26.81
CA GLY A 33 -3.64 -0.49 -27.06
C GLY A 33 -4.89 -0.19 -26.21
N LEU A 34 -5.03 -0.78 -25.03
CA LEU A 34 -6.16 -0.47 -24.15
C LEU A 34 -6.17 1.00 -23.71
N PRO A 35 -7.34 1.68 -23.73
CA PRO A 35 -7.51 2.95 -23.06
C PRO A 35 -7.19 2.85 -21.57
N ARG A 36 -6.73 3.95 -20.96
CA ARG A 36 -6.28 3.99 -19.56
C ARG A 36 -7.32 3.40 -18.59
N ASP A 37 -8.57 3.82 -18.72
CA ASP A 37 -9.60 3.46 -17.73
C ASP A 37 -9.95 1.96 -17.82
N GLU A 38 -9.97 1.39 -19.02
CA GLU A 38 -10.10 -0.07 -19.21
C GLU A 38 -8.88 -0.84 -18.69
N TYR A 39 -7.67 -0.29 -18.90
CA TYR A 39 -6.44 -0.89 -18.38
C TYR A 39 -6.42 -0.92 -16.85
N ARG A 40 -6.93 0.12 -16.18
CA ARG A 40 -7.06 0.17 -14.71
C ARG A 40 -7.99 -0.92 -14.17
N GLU A 41 -9.13 -1.13 -14.83
CA GLU A 41 -10.08 -2.20 -14.46
C GLU A 41 -9.48 -3.59 -14.70
N LEU A 42 -8.75 -3.78 -15.82
CA LEU A 42 -8.04 -5.02 -16.10
C LEU A 42 -6.98 -5.33 -15.04
N VAL A 43 -6.17 -4.34 -14.67
CA VAL A 43 -5.12 -4.52 -13.66
C VAL A 43 -5.74 -4.80 -12.29
N LEU A 44 -6.88 -4.20 -11.94
CA LEU A 44 -7.64 -4.59 -10.75
C LEU A 44 -8.11 -6.05 -10.84
N LYS A 45 -8.66 -6.47 -11.98
CA LYS A 45 -9.13 -7.85 -12.21
C LYS A 45 -8.00 -8.87 -12.04
N TRP A 46 -6.82 -8.59 -12.59
CA TRP A 46 -5.62 -9.41 -12.40
C TRP A 46 -5.17 -9.44 -10.94
N CYS A 47 -5.15 -8.29 -10.27
CA CYS A 47 -4.80 -8.23 -8.84
C CYS A 47 -5.78 -9.07 -7.98
N ARG A 48 -7.09 -9.02 -8.27
CA ARG A 48 -8.11 -9.89 -7.65
C ARG A 48 -7.91 -11.37 -7.94
N ALA A 49 -7.43 -11.72 -9.14
CA ALA A 49 -7.13 -13.10 -9.48
C ALA A 49 -5.95 -13.61 -8.64
N LEU A 50 -4.87 -12.85 -8.54
CA LEU A 50 -3.71 -13.18 -7.71
C LEU A 50 -4.07 -13.26 -6.21
N ALA A 51 -4.96 -12.39 -5.72
CA ALA A 51 -5.47 -12.45 -4.36
C ALA A 51 -6.22 -13.78 -4.06
N ARG A 52 -7.04 -14.25 -5.01
CA ARG A 52 -7.75 -15.53 -4.92
C ARG A 52 -6.83 -16.75 -4.93
N GLU A 53 -5.64 -16.63 -5.51
CA GLU A 53 -4.57 -17.63 -5.42
C GLU A 53 -3.85 -17.61 -4.06
N GLY A 54 -4.28 -16.75 -3.12
CA GLY A 54 -3.70 -16.63 -1.78
C GLY A 54 -2.43 -15.78 -1.71
N LEU A 55 -2.02 -15.12 -2.81
CA LEU A 55 -0.77 -14.37 -2.87
C LEU A 55 -0.82 -13.07 -2.07
N GLY A 56 -2.01 -12.52 -1.83
CA GLY A 56 -2.18 -11.25 -1.10
C GLY A 56 -1.88 -11.32 0.40
N GLY A 57 -1.80 -12.52 0.98
CA GLY A 57 -1.58 -12.74 2.42
C GLY A 57 -0.23 -13.36 2.79
N LEU A 58 0.67 -13.56 1.83
CA LEU A 58 1.92 -14.32 2.04
C LEU A 58 2.73 -13.82 3.25
N GLY A 59 2.93 -12.49 3.33
CA GLY A 59 3.74 -11.87 4.38
C GLY A 59 3.00 -11.52 5.67
N TYR A 60 1.68 -11.74 5.76
CA TYR A 60 0.92 -11.39 6.97
C TYR A 60 1.00 -12.51 8.02
N PRO A 61 0.81 -12.21 9.32
CA PRO A 61 0.82 -13.22 10.36
C PRO A 61 -0.24 -14.30 10.13
N ALA A 62 0.11 -15.57 10.39
CA ALA A 62 -0.74 -16.71 10.10
C ALA A 62 -2.02 -16.71 10.95
N GLU A 63 -1.95 -16.25 12.20
CA GLU A 63 -3.07 -16.14 13.12
C GLU A 63 -4.16 -15.14 12.65
N PHE A 64 -3.83 -14.27 11.69
CA PHE A 64 -4.77 -13.31 11.08
C PHE A 64 -5.07 -13.63 9.61
N GLY A 65 -4.92 -14.89 9.19
CA GLY A 65 -5.24 -15.37 7.84
C GLY A 65 -4.15 -15.11 6.79
N GLY A 66 -2.92 -14.80 7.23
CA GLY A 66 -1.74 -14.77 6.38
C GLY A 66 -1.01 -16.11 6.29
N GLN A 67 0.22 -16.10 5.79
CA GLN A 67 1.08 -17.29 5.71
C GLN A 67 2.38 -17.17 6.52
N GLY A 68 2.64 -16.01 7.14
CA GLY A 68 3.80 -15.79 7.99
C GLY A 68 5.15 -15.78 7.25
N ASP A 69 5.16 -15.59 5.92
CA ASP A 69 6.38 -15.61 5.11
C ASP A 69 6.56 -14.29 4.32
N PRO A 70 7.17 -13.26 4.94
CA PRO A 70 7.50 -12.01 4.26
C PRO A 70 8.43 -12.18 3.06
N ALA A 71 9.31 -13.18 3.07
CA ALA A 71 10.23 -13.46 1.97
C ALA A 71 9.47 -14.00 0.76
N ALA A 72 8.49 -14.89 0.96
CA ALA A 72 7.57 -15.32 -0.08
C ALA A 72 6.79 -14.14 -0.67
N GLY A 73 6.38 -13.16 0.15
CA GLY A 73 5.77 -11.92 -0.34
C GLY A 73 6.67 -11.11 -1.29
N ILE A 74 7.96 -10.98 -0.96
CA ILE A 74 8.96 -10.32 -1.82
C ILE A 74 9.15 -11.11 -3.12
N VAL A 75 9.28 -12.44 -3.03
CA VAL A 75 9.44 -13.32 -4.20
C VAL A 75 8.21 -13.27 -5.11
N ALA A 76 7.01 -13.21 -4.54
CA ALA A 76 5.79 -13.05 -5.32
C ALA A 76 5.77 -11.71 -6.06
N PHE A 77 6.08 -10.61 -5.37
CA PHE A 77 6.19 -9.28 -5.98
C PHE A 77 7.22 -9.28 -7.12
N GLN A 78 8.41 -9.81 -6.88
CA GLN A 78 9.45 -9.95 -7.89
C GLN A 78 8.97 -10.74 -9.11
N THR A 79 8.31 -11.87 -8.88
CA THR A 79 7.88 -12.78 -9.96
C THR A 79 6.73 -12.19 -10.79
N ILE A 80 5.81 -11.44 -10.17
CA ILE A 80 4.73 -10.74 -10.87
C ILE A 80 5.29 -9.69 -11.85
N ALA A 81 6.47 -9.12 -11.56
CA ALA A 81 7.10 -8.13 -12.43
C ALA A 81 7.53 -8.68 -13.82
N PHE A 82 7.55 -10.00 -14.02
CA PHE A 82 7.75 -10.60 -15.35
C PHE A 82 6.57 -10.38 -16.30
N HIS A 83 5.39 -9.97 -15.79
CA HIS A 83 4.18 -9.83 -16.59
C HIS A 83 3.84 -8.38 -16.94
N ASP A 84 3.44 -7.59 -15.95
CA ASP A 84 2.98 -6.21 -16.15
C ASP A 84 3.39 -5.32 -14.97
N LEU A 85 4.00 -4.17 -15.28
CA LEU A 85 4.52 -3.28 -14.25
C LEU A 85 3.42 -2.49 -13.51
N SER A 86 2.26 -2.22 -14.14
CA SER A 86 1.13 -1.65 -13.41
C SER A 86 0.53 -2.66 -12.42
N LEU A 87 0.48 -3.93 -12.80
CA LEU A 87 0.02 -5.03 -11.93
C LEU A 87 0.90 -5.20 -10.72
N VAL A 88 2.23 -5.30 -10.90
CA VAL A 88 3.13 -5.46 -9.75
C VAL A 88 3.05 -4.26 -8.81
N VAL A 89 2.96 -3.02 -9.34
CA VAL A 89 2.82 -1.82 -8.52
C VAL A 89 1.47 -1.79 -7.80
N LYS A 90 0.35 -2.11 -8.47
CA LYS A 90 -0.98 -2.18 -7.83
C LYS A 90 -1.02 -3.24 -6.73
N PHE A 91 -0.42 -4.39 -6.99
CA PHE A 91 -0.26 -5.47 -6.00
C PHE A 91 0.55 -4.98 -4.79
N GLY A 92 1.67 -4.28 -5.03
CA GLY A 92 2.48 -3.66 -3.98
C GLY A 92 1.73 -2.62 -3.16
N VAL A 93 0.98 -1.72 -3.80
CA VAL A 93 0.18 -0.70 -3.10
C VAL A 93 -0.83 -1.35 -2.16
N GLN A 94 -1.54 -2.38 -2.63
CA GLN A 94 -2.51 -3.08 -1.80
C GLN A 94 -1.84 -3.86 -0.67
N PHE A 95 -0.99 -4.83 -1.02
CA PHE A 95 -0.60 -5.87 -0.08
C PHE A 95 0.68 -5.49 0.67
N GLY A 96 1.60 -4.81 0.00
CA GLY A 96 2.85 -4.34 0.61
C GLY A 96 2.65 -3.04 1.40
N LEU A 97 2.05 -2.01 0.81
CA LEU A 97 1.95 -0.69 1.43
C LEU A 97 0.73 -0.57 2.34
N PHE A 98 -0.50 -0.65 1.81
CA PHE A 98 -1.71 -0.50 2.63
C PHE A 98 -1.81 -1.59 3.70
N GLY A 99 -1.73 -2.86 3.29
CA GLY A 99 -1.77 -3.98 4.21
C GLY A 99 -0.54 -4.10 5.10
N GLY A 100 0.67 -3.88 4.58
CA GLY A 100 1.88 -3.88 5.38
C GLY A 100 1.89 -2.75 6.43
N ALA A 101 1.35 -1.57 6.14
CA ALA A 101 1.20 -0.52 7.15
C ALA A 101 0.27 -0.97 8.28
N ILE A 102 -0.85 -1.61 7.96
CA ILE A 102 -1.77 -2.17 8.97
C ILE A 102 -1.07 -3.25 9.80
N ALA A 103 -0.36 -4.19 9.17
CA ALA A 103 0.32 -5.30 9.84
C ALA A 103 1.50 -4.84 10.72
N ASN A 104 2.22 -3.81 10.29
CA ASN A 104 3.47 -3.39 10.95
C ASN A 104 3.28 -2.22 11.91
N LEU A 105 2.31 -1.34 11.67
CA LEU A 105 2.04 -0.18 12.53
C LEU A 105 0.81 -0.39 13.42
N GLY A 106 -0.03 -1.35 13.07
CA GLY A 106 -1.18 -1.73 13.87
C GLY A 106 -0.82 -2.68 15.02
N THR A 107 -1.85 -2.89 15.83
CA THR A 107 -1.96 -3.91 16.87
C THR A 107 -3.06 -4.90 16.51
N GLU A 108 -3.26 -5.94 17.32
CA GLU A 108 -4.25 -7.00 17.13
C GLU A 108 -5.64 -6.49 16.72
N ARG A 109 -6.14 -5.40 17.32
CA ARG A 109 -7.44 -4.80 16.97
C ARG A 109 -7.57 -4.42 15.50
N HIS A 110 -6.46 -4.05 14.87
CA HIS A 110 -6.38 -3.71 13.46
C HIS A 110 -6.23 -4.98 12.62
N HIS A 111 -5.42 -5.93 13.08
CA HIS A 111 -5.13 -7.15 12.36
C HIS A 111 -6.39 -7.98 12.14
N VAL A 112 -7.12 -8.27 13.22
CA VAL A 112 -8.40 -8.99 13.20
C VAL A 112 -9.42 -8.30 12.28
N ARG A 113 -9.48 -6.97 12.33
CA ARG A 113 -10.49 -6.20 11.59
C ARG A 113 -10.20 -6.13 10.08
N TYR A 114 -8.93 -6.02 9.70
CA TYR A 114 -8.55 -5.61 8.35
C TYR A 114 -7.80 -6.67 7.56
N LEU A 115 -6.81 -7.37 8.13
CA LEU A 115 -5.88 -8.18 7.34
C LEU A 115 -6.56 -9.28 6.49
N PRO A 116 -7.57 -10.03 6.98
CA PRO A 116 -8.27 -11.00 6.13
C PRO A 116 -8.95 -10.36 4.90
N LYS A 117 -9.51 -9.15 5.07
CA LYS A 117 -10.18 -8.42 3.98
C LYS A 117 -9.18 -7.76 3.04
N VAL A 118 -8.03 -7.36 3.55
CA VAL A 118 -6.93 -6.80 2.76
C VAL A 118 -6.32 -7.89 1.89
N ALA A 119 -5.98 -9.05 2.47
CA ALA A 119 -5.34 -10.19 1.79
C ALA A 119 -6.20 -10.77 0.66
N SER A 120 -7.52 -10.80 0.85
CA SER A 120 -8.49 -11.25 -0.17
C SER A 120 -8.86 -10.17 -1.21
N LEU A 121 -8.36 -8.94 -1.05
CA LEU A 121 -8.78 -7.75 -1.82
C LEU A 121 -10.27 -7.39 -1.66
N ALA A 122 -10.96 -7.90 -0.64
CA ALA A 122 -12.33 -7.49 -0.30
C ALA A 122 -12.37 -6.04 0.21
N LEU A 123 -11.26 -5.57 0.80
CA LEU A 123 -11.04 -4.17 1.16
C LEU A 123 -9.86 -3.60 0.36
N PRO A 124 -10.11 -3.03 -0.83
CA PRO A 124 -9.08 -2.30 -1.56
C PRO A 124 -8.73 -1.02 -0.79
N GLY A 125 -7.45 -0.73 -0.63
CA GLY A 125 -7.01 0.45 0.09
C GLY A 125 -5.76 1.11 -0.46
N CYS A 126 -5.43 2.23 0.17
CA CYS A 126 -4.42 3.18 -0.28
C CYS A 126 -3.40 3.46 0.83
N PHE A 127 -2.20 3.85 0.42
CA PHE A 127 -1.15 4.31 1.33
C PHE A 127 -0.92 5.81 1.12
N ALA A 128 -1.50 6.63 2.00
CA ALA A 128 -1.60 8.08 1.86
C ALA A 128 -0.56 8.80 2.73
N MET A 129 0.69 8.82 2.24
CA MET A 129 1.82 9.45 2.93
C MET A 129 2.24 10.75 2.27
N THR A 130 2.72 10.66 1.04
CA THR A 130 3.24 11.76 0.23
C THR A 130 2.23 12.89 0.09
N GLU A 131 2.71 14.11 0.23
CA GLU A 131 1.98 15.35 -0.04
C GLU A 131 2.62 16.10 -1.21
N THR A 132 1.89 17.01 -1.85
CA THR A 132 2.44 17.83 -2.94
C THR A 132 3.71 18.57 -2.48
N GLY A 133 3.72 19.15 -1.27
CA GLY A 133 4.89 19.80 -0.70
C GLY A 133 5.95 18.87 -0.07
N HIS A 134 5.62 17.60 0.20
CA HIS A 134 6.47 16.71 1.00
C HIS A 134 6.45 15.26 0.48
N GLY A 135 7.50 14.90 -0.27
CA GLY A 135 7.79 13.51 -0.70
C GLY A 135 8.92 12.89 0.10
N SER A 136 10.16 13.36 -0.13
CA SER A 136 11.36 12.85 0.56
C SER A 136 11.39 13.22 2.05
N ASN A 137 10.93 14.43 2.39
CA ASN A 137 10.86 14.90 3.76
C ASN A 137 9.49 14.60 4.40
N VAL A 138 9.24 13.32 4.66
CA VAL A 138 7.97 12.86 5.27
C VAL A 138 7.79 13.39 6.70
N ARG A 139 8.86 13.78 7.39
CA ARG A 139 8.79 14.30 8.76
C ARG A 139 7.93 15.56 8.86
N ASP A 140 7.94 16.37 7.79
CA ASP A 140 7.32 17.71 7.78
C ASP A 140 6.00 17.77 7.00
N ILE A 141 5.40 16.61 6.70
CA ILE A 141 4.03 16.55 6.19
C ILE A 141 3.09 17.37 7.07
N ARG A 142 2.05 17.93 6.46
CA ARG A 142 1.20 18.97 7.06
C ARG A 142 -0.23 18.52 7.31
N THR A 143 -0.69 17.44 6.68
CA THR A 143 -1.97 16.82 7.07
C THR A 143 -1.96 16.56 8.59
N THR A 144 -3.00 16.98 9.30
CA THR A 144 -3.11 16.84 10.76
C THR A 144 -4.13 15.78 11.13
N ALA A 145 -3.90 15.08 12.24
CA ALA A 145 -4.88 14.24 12.91
C ALA A 145 -5.00 14.72 14.36
N ARG A 146 -6.01 15.54 14.65
CA ARG A 146 -6.21 16.16 15.96
C ARG A 146 -7.19 15.37 16.80
N TYR A 147 -6.81 14.99 18.02
CA TYR A 147 -7.70 14.35 18.96
C TYR A 147 -8.79 15.32 19.41
N ASP A 148 -10.04 14.86 19.42
CA ASP A 148 -11.20 15.60 19.90
C ASP A 148 -11.81 14.86 21.11
N PRO A 149 -11.62 15.39 22.34
CA PRO A 149 -12.14 14.77 23.56
C PRO A 149 -13.66 14.60 23.57
N LYS A 150 -14.41 15.48 22.89
CA LYS A 150 -15.88 15.41 22.85
C LYS A 150 -16.36 14.19 22.08
N SER A 151 -15.73 13.89 20.95
CA SER A 151 -16.08 12.74 20.12
C SER A 151 -15.25 11.49 20.43
N ARG A 152 -14.23 11.60 21.30
CA ARG A 152 -13.24 10.54 21.61
C ARG A 152 -12.68 9.93 20.32
N GLY A 153 -12.31 10.79 19.39
CA GLY A 153 -11.84 10.43 18.06
C GLY A 153 -10.85 11.43 17.51
N PHE A 154 -10.51 11.29 16.23
CA PHE A 154 -9.61 12.20 15.53
C PHE A 154 -10.34 12.97 14.44
N VAL A 155 -9.93 14.21 14.23
CA VAL A 155 -10.29 15.05 13.10
C VAL A 155 -9.08 15.12 12.16
N VAL A 156 -9.21 14.52 10.98
CA VAL A 156 -8.19 14.51 9.93
C VAL A 156 -8.43 15.67 8.97
N HIS A 157 -7.42 16.51 8.75
CA HIS A 157 -7.55 17.71 7.93
C HIS A 157 -6.29 18.01 7.12
N THR A 158 -6.49 18.51 5.90
CA THR A 158 -5.47 19.05 5.00
C THR A 158 -5.48 20.57 5.10
N PRO A 159 -4.48 21.21 5.74
CA PRO A 159 -4.54 22.65 6.05
C PRO A 159 -4.49 23.55 4.82
N ASN A 160 -3.55 23.30 3.90
CA ASN A 160 -3.33 24.14 2.71
C ASN A 160 -3.43 23.35 1.41
N ALA A 161 -3.34 24.07 0.29
CA ALA A 161 -3.42 23.44 -1.02
C ALA A 161 -2.29 22.45 -1.32
N GLU A 162 -1.07 22.81 -0.93
CA GLU A 162 0.15 22.01 -1.11
C GLU A 162 0.25 20.82 -0.14
N ASP A 163 -0.65 20.75 0.85
CA ASP A 163 -0.66 19.70 1.89
C ASP A 163 -1.53 18.50 1.49
N ARG A 164 -2.15 18.54 0.30
CA ARG A 164 -2.96 17.41 -0.21
C ARG A 164 -2.06 16.21 -0.40
N LYS A 165 -2.62 15.02 -0.15
CA LYS A 165 -1.94 13.78 -0.50
C LYS A 165 -1.85 13.66 -2.02
N ASP A 166 -0.70 13.24 -2.53
CA ASP A 166 -0.42 13.19 -3.98
C ASP A 166 0.24 11.87 -4.38
N TYR A 167 0.01 11.44 -5.62
CA TYR A 167 0.45 10.14 -6.15
C TYR A 167 -0.08 8.90 -5.40
N ILE A 168 -1.23 8.98 -4.74
CA ILE A 168 -1.74 7.90 -3.90
C ILE A 168 -2.36 6.81 -4.78
N GLY A 169 -1.64 5.70 -4.95
CA GLY A 169 -2.14 4.52 -5.67
C GLY A 169 -3.44 3.98 -5.09
N ASN A 170 -4.34 3.53 -5.97
CA ASN A 170 -5.73 3.13 -5.67
C ASN A 170 -6.68 4.28 -5.29
N ALA A 171 -6.22 5.51 -5.06
CA ALA A 171 -7.12 6.54 -4.52
C ALA A 171 -8.18 6.99 -5.54
N ALA A 172 -7.78 7.17 -6.80
CA ALA A 172 -8.64 7.81 -7.81
C ALA A 172 -9.93 7.00 -8.06
N LEU A 173 -9.85 5.66 -8.04
CA LEU A 173 -10.99 4.81 -8.40
C LEU A 173 -11.27 3.71 -7.38
N HIS A 174 -10.31 2.84 -7.09
CA HIS A 174 -10.60 1.53 -6.51
C HIS A 174 -10.58 1.48 -4.97
N GLY A 175 -9.81 2.35 -4.33
CA GLY A 175 -9.55 2.35 -2.90
C GLY A 175 -10.75 2.83 -2.09
N ARG A 176 -11.11 2.06 -1.05
CA ARG A 176 -12.22 2.40 -0.14
C ARG A 176 -11.76 2.98 1.19
N THR A 177 -10.54 2.66 1.58
CA THR A 177 -9.90 3.10 2.82
C THR A 177 -8.46 3.50 2.53
N ALA A 178 -7.94 4.48 3.26
CA ALA A 178 -6.54 4.85 3.21
C ALA A 178 -5.89 4.69 4.59
N VAL A 179 -4.63 4.25 4.62
CA VAL A 179 -3.75 4.55 5.76
C VAL A 179 -3.17 5.93 5.53
N VAL A 180 -3.63 6.92 6.29
CA VAL A 180 -3.25 8.32 6.17
C VAL A 180 -2.16 8.64 7.18
N PHE A 181 -1.01 9.11 6.70
CA PHE A 181 0.03 9.66 7.56
C PHE A 181 -0.24 11.14 7.81
N ALA A 182 -0.23 11.54 9.08
CA ALA A 182 -0.56 12.88 9.51
C ALA A 182 0.23 13.26 10.77
N GLN A 183 0.40 14.55 11.02
CA GLN A 183 0.88 15.08 12.29
C GLN A 183 -0.17 14.82 13.37
N LEU A 184 0.15 13.98 14.35
CA LEU A 184 -0.72 13.70 15.47
C LEU A 184 -0.70 14.88 16.44
N GLU A 185 -1.87 15.42 16.73
CA GLU A 185 -2.06 16.53 17.67
C GLU A 185 -2.99 16.12 18.81
N VAL A 186 -2.54 16.25 20.05
CA VAL A 186 -3.30 15.87 21.25
C VAL A 186 -3.08 16.96 22.30
N ASP A 187 -4.17 17.47 22.88
CA ASP A 187 -4.15 18.56 23.87
C ASP A 187 -3.30 19.79 23.47
N GLY A 188 -3.32 20.14 22.17
CA GLY A 188 -2.55 21.26 21.62
C GLY A 188 -1.07 20.95 21.34
N GLU A 189 -0.57 19.78 21.74
CA GLU A 189 0.81 19.34 21.47
C GLU A 189 0.91 18.50 20.19
N ARG A 190 2.07 18.57 19.52
CA ARG A 190 2.40 17.78 18.33
C ARG A 190 3.28 16.59 18.71
N HIS A 191 2.81 15.37 18.42
CA HIS A 191 3.56 14.14 18.69
C HIS A 191 4.26 13.55 17.46
N GLY A 192 4.27 14.31 16.36
CA GLY A 192 4.89 13.92 15.09
C GLY A 192 4.01 13.01 14.23
N VAL A 193 4.60 12.49 13.15
CA VAL A 193 3.89 11.69 12.15
C VAL A 193 3.41 10.37 12.73
N HIS A 194 2.10 10.12 12.60
CA HIS A 194 1.44 8.85 12.88
C HIS A 194 0.53 8.45 11.72
N ALA A 195 0.04 7.22 11.74
CA ALA A 195 -0.80 6.65 10.68
C ALA A 195 -2.20 6.28 11.19
N LEU A 196 -3.23 6.66 10.43
CA LEU A 196 -4.63 6.39 10.77
C LEU A 196 -5.33 5.67 9.62
N VAL A 197 -6.19 4.70 9.94
CA VAL A 197 -7.07 4.04 8.96
C VAL A 197 -8.31 4.90 8.74
N VAL A 198 -8.37 5.59 7.60
CA VAL A 198 -9.44 6.54 7.26
C VAL A 198 -10.29 5.98 6.11
N PRO A 199 -11.59 5.71 6.31
CA PRO A 199 -12.50 5.40 5.21
C PRO A 199 -12.62 6.61 4.27
N ILE A 200 -12.36 6.39 2.97
CA ILE A 200 -12.41 7.46 1.96
C ILE A 200 -13.61 7.34 1.03
N ARG A 201 -14.23 6.15 0.96
CA ARG A 201 -15.47 5.90 0.21
C ARG A 201 -16.52 5.14 1.04
N ASP A 202 -17.77 5.25 0.62
CA ASP A 202 -18.88 4.46 1.16
C ASP A 202 -18.95 3.05 0.51
N ALA A 203 -20.08 2.36 0.66
CA ALA A 203 -20.31 1.05 0.03
C ALA A 203 -20.66 1.14 -1.47
N ARG A 204 -21.14 2.30 -1.92
CA ARG A 204 -21.52 2.57 -3.31
C ARG A 204 -20.37 3.17 -4.13
N GLY A 205 -19.25 3.51 -3.47
CA GLY A 205 -18.07 4.09 -4.09
C GLY A 205 -18.03 5.62 -4.05
N ASN A 206 -19.01 6.28 -3.43
CA ASN A 206 -19.02 7.73 -3.28
C ASN A 206 -17.96 8.16 -2.26
N HIS A 207 -17.38 9.35 -2.44
CA HIS A 207 -16.48 9.93 -1.45
C HIS A 207 -17.22 10.13 -0.13
N ARG A 208 -16.55 9.85 0.99
CA ARG A 208 -17.09 10.15 2.32
C ARG A 208 -17.17 11.67 2.53
N PRO A 209 -18.09 12.17 3.38
CA PRO A 209 -18.14 13.59 3.73
C PRO A 209 -16.77 14.10 4.19
N GLY A 210 -16.38 15.26 3.67
CA GLY A 210 -15.07 15.87 3.93
C GLY A 210 -13.90 15.24 3.16
N VAL A 211 -14.09 14.16 2.39
CA VAL A 211 -13.05 13.59 1.54
C VAL A 211 -13.24 14.09 0.11
N ARG A 212 -12.20 14.66 -0.48
CA ARG A 212 -12.16 15.01 -1.90
C ARG A 212 -11.03 14.26 -2.57
N ILE A 213 -11.33 13.61 -3.70
CA ILE A 213 -10.36 12.85 -4.47
C ILE A 213 -10.35 13.31 -5.92
N GLU A 214 -9.16 13.56 -6.46
CA GLU A 214 -8.92 13.87 -7.86
C GLU A 214 -8.03 12.78 -8.48
N ASP A 215 -8.20 12.52 -9.77
CA ASP A 215 -7.28 11.65 -10.51
C ASP A 215 -5.97 12.38 -10.83
N CYS A 216 -4.84 11.71 -10.76
CA CYS A 216 -3.58 12.25 -11.24
C CYS A 216 -3.55 12.39 -12.78
N GLY A 217 -4.40 11.64 -13.49
CA GLY A 217 -4.47 11.62 -14.94
C GLY A 217 -3.44 10.66 -15.57
N ASP A 218 -3.02 10.98 -16.79
CA ASP A 218 -2.02 10.21 -17.51
C ASP A 218 -0.63 10.42 -16.90
N LYS A 219 0.12 9.32 -16.82
CA LYS A 219 1.50 9.28 -16.35
C LYS A 219 2.39 8.74 -17.46
N LEU A 220 3.70 8.96 -17.34
CA LEU A 220 4.70 8.40 -18.26
C LEU A 220 4.58 6.88 -18.42
N GLY A 221 4.17 6.19 -17.35
CA GLY A 221 3.88 4.77 -17.35
C GLY A 221 3.01 4.39 -16.15
N LEU A 222 2.83 3.08 -15.93
CA LEU A 222 2.02 2.56 -14.80
C LEU A 222 0.57 3.06 -14.84
N ASN A 223 0.00 3.24 -16.04
CA ASN A 223 -1.32 3.83 -16.21
C ASN A 223 -2.47 2.91 -15.76
N GLY A 224 -2.19 1.62 -15.52
CA GLY A 224 -3.12 0.69 -14.87
C GLY A 224 -3.24 0.90 -13.34
N VAL A 225 -2.38 1.75 -12.77
CA VAL A 225 -2.51 2.22 -11.38
C VAL A 225 -3.28 3.54 -11.35
N ASP A 226 -4.40 3.54 -10.64
CA ASP A 226 -5.28 4.67 -10.43
C ASP A 226 -4.77 5.57 -9.28
N ASN A 227 -3.62 6.21 -9.52
CA ASN A 227 -3.08 7.21 -8.60
C ASN A 227 -4.02 8.42 -8.51
N GLY A 228 -4.31 8.85 -7.29
CA GLY A 228 -5.13 10.03 -7.04
C GLY A 228 -4.53 10.96 -6.01
N ARG A 229 -5.16 12.12 -5.90
CA ARG A 229 -4.87 13.17 -4.92
C ARG A 229 -5.99 13.22 -3.91
N ILE A 230 -5.67 13.34 -2.63
CA ILE A 230 -6.69 13.33 -1.56
C ILE A 230 -6.57 14.57 -0.70
N ARG A 231 -7.70 15.23 -0.46
CA ARG A 231 -7.85 16.27 0.56
C ARG A 231 -8.85 15.83 1.62
N PHE A 232 -8.55 16.17 2.86
CA PHE A 232 -9.43 15.94 4.01
C PHE A 232 -9.90 17.28 4.56
N ASP A 233 -11.20 17.46 4.65
CA ASP A 233 -11.87 18.58 5.27
C ASP A 233 -12.56 18.09 6.55
N HIS A 234 -11.87 18.25 7.68
CA HIS A 234 -12.34 17.91 9.02
C HIS A 234 -12.99 16.52 9.14
N VAL A 235 -12.37 15.50 8.54
CA VAL A 235 -12.89 14.13 8.48
C VAL A 235 -12.75 13.47 9.85
N ARG A 236 -13.87 13.03 10.43
CA ARG A 236 -13.91 12.41 11.76
C ARG A 236 -13.72 10.90 11.67
N VAL A 237 -12.81 10.36 12.47
CA VAL A 237 -12.56 8.92 12.61
C VAL A 237 -12.49 8.53 14.09
N PRO A 238 -12.86 7.29 14.48
CA PRO A 238 -12.78 6.87 15.87
C PRO A 238 -11.33 6.82 16.35
N ARG A 239 -11.10 6.92 17.67
CA ARG A 239 -9.76 6.78 18.28
C ARG A 239 -9.04 5.50 17.86
N THR A 240 -9.79 4.42 17.67
CA THR A 240 -9.25 3.12 17.22
C THR A 240 -8.79 3.11 15.76
N ALA A 241 -8.92 4.21 15.02
CA ALA A 241 -8.34 4.35 13.69
C ALA A 241 -6.81 4.53 13.72
N LEU A 242 -6.26 5.00 14.84
CA LEU A 242 -4.81 5.16 15.02
C LEU A 242 -4.13 3.79 15.07
N LEU A 243 -3.21 3.57 14.12
CA LEU A 243 -2.30 2.43 14.10
C LEU A 243 -1.28 2.61 15.23
N ASN A 244 -1.58 2.00 16.37
CA ASN A 244 -1.05 2.41 17.67
C ASN A 244 0.16 1.62 18.18
N ARG A 245 0.88 0.89 17.32
CA ARG A 245 2.01 0.05 17.78
C ARG A 245 3.13 0.87 18.42
N PHE A 246 3.36 2.09 17.93
CA PHE A 246 4.46 2.95 18.38
C PHE A 246 3.99 4.23 19.06
N GLY A 247 2.69 4.43 19.23
CA GLY A 247 2.10 5.59 19.89
C GLY A 247 0.58 5.41 19.96
N ASP A 248 -0.01 5.58 21.14
CA ASP A 248 -1.46 5.48 21.34
C ASP A 248 -1.98 6.72 22.07
N VAL A 249 -3.29 6.95 21.93
CA VAL A 249 -4.01 8.00 22.64
C VAL A 249 -5.12 7.35 23.44
N GLY A 250 -5.15 7.57 24.75
CA GLY A 250 -6.19 7.09 25.65
C GLY A 250 -7.55 7.79 25.41
N PRO A 251 -8.67 7.24 25.91
CA PRO A 251 -9.98 7.89 25.82
C PRO A 251 -10.05 9.25 26.52
N ASP A 252 -9.20 9.46 27.52
CA ASP A 252 -8.98 10.70 28.26
C ASP A 252 -8.11 11.72 27.50
N GLY A 253 -7.52 11.33 26.37
CA GLY A 253 -6.58 12.17 25.61
C GLY A 253 -5.13 12.01 26.05
N THR A 254 -4.78 11.07 26.92
CA THR A 254 -3.39 10.84 27.31
C THR A 254 -2.63 10.17 26.15
N TYR A 255 -1.58 10.83 25.62
CA TYR A 255 -0.66 10.23 24.66
C TYR A 255 0.37 9.35 25.36
N SER A 256 0.64 8.16 24.82
CA SER A 256 1.70 7.28 25.31
C SER A 256 2.46 6.62 24.15
N SER A 257 3.72 6.30 24.37
CA SER A 257 4.57 5.64 23.38
C SER A 257 5.59 4.73 24.06
N PRO A 258 5.82 3.51 23.55
CA PRO A 258 6.91 2.65 24.03
C PRO A 258 8.30 3.19 23.64
N ILE A 259 8.36 4.17 22.74
CA ILE A 259 9.59 4.84 22.29
C ILE A 259 9.50 6.33 22.66
N PRO A 260 10.13 6.76 23.77
CA PRO A 260 10.01 8.13 24.26
C PRO A 260 10.56 9.16 23.27
N ASP A 261 11.73 8.89 22.69
CA ASP A 261 12.40 9.78 21.74
C ASP A 261 11.60 9.90 20.43
N PRO A 262 11.12 11.11 20.05
CA PRO A 262 10.32 11.31 18.85
C PRO A 262 11.04 10.95 17.55
N SER A 263 12.34 11.21 17.46
CA SER A 263 13.13 10.93 16.26
C SER A 263 13.33 9.43 16.06
N LYS A 264 13.69 8.70 17.13
CA LYS A 264 13.79 7.24 17.13
C LYS A 264 12.44 6.62 16.80
N ARG A 265 11.34 7.09 17.41
CA ARG A 265 9.98 6.60 17.10
C ARG A 265 9.66 6.73 15.61
N PHE A 266 9.89 7.91 15.04
CA PHE A 266 9.67 8.17 13.63
C PHE A 266 10.47 7.22 12.73
N PHE A 267 11.77 7.06 13.00
CA PHE A 267 12.62 6.17 12.19
C PHE A 267 12.30 4.69 12.39
N THR A 268 11.92 4.25 13.60
CA THR A 268 11.47 2.88 13.85
C THR A 268 10.17 2.59 13.10
N MET A 269 9.20 3.50 13.16
CA MET A 269 7.93 3.39 12.43
C MET A 269 8.18 3.28 10.91
N LEU A 270 8.95 4.19 10.32
CA LEU A 270 9.27 4.14 8.89
C LEU A 270 10.19 2.95 8.53
N GLY A 271 11.04 2.50 9.45
CA GLY A 271 11.90 1.33 9.28
C GLY A 271 11.10 0.05 9.03
N THR A 272 9.89 -0.06 9.57
CA THR A 272 9.01 -1.20 9.26
C THR A 272 8.55 -1.26 7.80
N LEU A 273 8.74 -0.18 7.03
CA LEU A 273 8.38 -0.09 5.61
C LEU A 273 9.56 -0.39 4.67
N VAL A 274 10.72 -0.81 5.20
CA VAL A 274 11.92 -1.13 4.39
C VAL A 274 11.69 -2.27 3.40
N GLN A 275 10.77 -3.19 3.70
CA GLN A 275 10.43 -4.31 2.82
C GLN A 275 10.06 -3.84 1.41
N GLY A 276 9.43 -2.66 1.27
CA GLY A 276 9.13 -2.06 -0.02
C GLY A 276 10.39 -1.81 -0.86
N ARG A 277 11.49 -1.36 -0.25
CA ARG A 277 12.77 -1.10 -0.96
C ARG A 277 13.37 -2.39 -1.51
N VAL A 278 13.37 -3.46 -0.71
CA VAL A 278 13.84 -4.78 -1.13
C VAL A 278 12.96 -5.33 -2.26
N SER A 279 11.65 -5.15 -2.16
CA SER A 279 10.69 -5.61 -3.19
C SER A 279 10.91 -4.90 -4.54
N ILE A 280 11.11 -3.58 -4.54
CA ILE A 280 11.39 -2.82 -5.76
C ILE A 280 12.74 -3.22 -6.37
N ALA A 281 13.79 -3.38 -5.55
CA ALA A 281 15.09 -3.86 -6.03
C ALA A 281 14.99 -5.28 -6.62
N ALA A 282 14.19 -6.17 -6.02
CA ALA A 282 13.98 -7.50 -6.57
C ALA A 282 13.20 -7.46 -7.90
N ALA A 283 12.14 -6.66 -7.99
CA ALA A 283 11.35 -6.51 -9.22
C ALA A 283 12.17 -5.91 -10.37
N SER A 284 13.09 -4.98 -10.10
CA SER A 284 13.95 -4.39 -11.14
C SER A 284 14.88 -5.43 -11.78
N VAL A 285 15.31 -6.46 -11.02
CA VAL A 285 16.06 -7.60 -11.57
C VAL A 285 15.20 -8.36 -12.59
N SER A 286 13.92 -8.60 -12.30
CA SER A 286 13.02 -9.35 -13.20
C SER A 286 12.69 -8.56 -14.48
N ALA A 287 12.48 -7.25 -14.33
CA ALA A 287 12.31 -6.36 -15.48
C ALA A 287 13.57 -6.34 -16.36
N SER A 288 14.76 -6.25 -15.74
CA SER A 288 16.05 -6.29 -16.44
C SER A 288 16.29 -7.62 -17.16
N GLN A 289 15.95 -8.74 -16.51
CA GLN A 289 16.03 -10.07 -17.12
C GLN A 289 15.14 -10.18 -18.36
N SER A 290 13.92 -9.64 -18.29
CA SER A 290 13.00 -9.63 -19.43
C SER A 290 13.55 -8.79 -20.60
N ALA A 291 14.02 -7.58 -20.31
CA ALA A 291 14.62 -6.69 -21.31
C ALA A 291 15.86 -7.33 -21.97
N LEU A 292 16.77 -7.89 -21.17
CA LEU A 292 17.97 -8.55 -21.65
C LEU A 292 17.63 -9.78 -22.52
N ALA A 293 16.68 -10.60 -22.10
CA ALA A 293 16.26 -11.77 -22.86
C ALA A 293 15.67 -11.40 -24.22
N ILE A 294 14.89 -10.32 -24.30
CA ILE A 294 14.35 -9.80 -25.56
C ILE A 294 15.50 -9.32 -26.46
N ALA A 295 16.39 -8.47 -25.93
CA ALA A 295 17.48 -7.88 -26.69
C ALA A 295 18.44 -8.94 -27.26
N VAL A 296 18.85 -9.91 -26.43
CA VAL A 296 19.75 -11.00 -26.86
C VAL A 296 19.08 -11.89 -27.91
N ARG A 297 17.81 -12.28 -27.71
CA ARG A 297 17.11 -13.10 -28.70
C ARG A 297 16.89 -12.38 -30.02
N TYR A 298 16.68 -11.07 -29.98
CA TYR A 298 16.55 -10.27 -31.19
C TYR A 298 17.89 -10.14 -31.91
N GLY A 299 18.98 -9.86 -31.19
CA GLY A 299 20.31 -9.71 -31.79
C GLY A 299 20.95 -11.01 -32.31
N LEU A 300 20.40 -12.17 -31.93
CA LEU A 300 20.78 -13.49 -32.47
C LEU A 300 19.95 -13.89 -33.71
N ARG A 301 18.97 -13.08 -34.11
CA ARG A 301 18.26 -13.24 -35.40
C ARG A 301 18.99 -12.50 -36.49
#